data_AF-A0AAU7W6W8-F1
#
_entry.id   AF-A0AAU7W6W8-F1
#
_cell.length_a   1.000
_cell.length_b   1.000
_cell.length_c   1.000
_cell.angle_alpha   90.00
_cell.angle_beta   90.00
_cell.angle_gamma   90.00
#
_symmetry.space_group_name_H-M   'P 1'
#
loop_
_entity.id
_entity.type
_entity.pdbx_description
1 polymer ?
#
loop_
_entity_poly.entity_id
_entity_poly.type
_entity_poly.pdbx_seq_one_letter_code
_entity_poly.pdbx_strand_id
1 'polypeptide(L)'
;MTEVVTIEPWNPWPLVFPVAVLAFGVFASIVGARRRSKPLREAGYTGVLLGGLALVAMQFALAGMWDSGARVDALREAGYDQATFGGHLALVGDGLPPIAFQADRDGERVRGTLHHLGGDRWEIHEVGGPD
;
A
#
# COMPACT_ATOMS: atom_id res chain seq x y z
N MET A 1 16.66 -14.17 -16.88
CA MET A 1 17.00 -12.86 -17.49
C MET A 1 16.77 -11.76 -16.45
N THR A 2 17.44 -10.60 -16.50
CA THR A 2 17.18 -9.50 -15.55
C THR A 2 16.53 -8.31 -16.26
N GLU A 3 15.39 -7.85 -15.75
CA GLU A 3 14.57 -6.78 -16.32
C GLU A 3 14.17 -5.80 -15.22
N VAL A 4 14.26 -4.49 -15.47
CA VAL A 4 13.93 -3.47 -14.48
C VAL A 4 12.56 -2.89 -14.78
N VAL A 5 11.67 -2.95 -13.80
CA VAL A 5 10.32 -2.38 -13.85
C VAL A 5 10.17 -1.23 -12.86
N THR A 6 9.25 -0.32 -13.18
CA THR A 6 8.87 0.77 -12.29
C THR A 6 7.53 0.45 -11.66
N ILE A 7 7.45 0.47 -10.34
CA ILE A 7 6.22 0.20 -9.58
C ILE A 7 5.78 1.51 -8.95
N GLU A 8 4.63 2.04 -9.38
CA GLU A 8 4.15 3.35 -8.94
C GLU A 8 3.93 3.39 -7.42
N PRO A 9 4.42 4.42 -6.72
CA PRO A 9 4.29 4.53 -5.28
C PRO A 9 2.82 4.70 -4.87
N TRP A 10 2.52 4.28 -3.65
CA TRP A 10 1.18 4.45 -3.07
C TRP A 10 0.71 5.91 -3.14
N ASN A 11 -0.44 6.13 -3.77
CA ASN A 11 -1.10 7.43 -3.79
C ASN A 11 -1.99 7.64 -2.55
N PRO A 12 -1.65 8.56 -1.62
CA PRO A 12 -2.36 8.72 -0.36
C PRO A 12 -3.68 9.49 -0.47
N TRP A 13 -4.16 9.84 -1.68
CA TRP A 13 -5.37 10.65 -1.86
C TRP A 13 -6.60 10.16 -1.07
N PRO A 14 -6.88 8.86 -0.87
CA PRO A 14 -8.07 8.44 -0.12
C PRO A 14 -8.00 8.82 1.36
N LEU A 15 -6.81 9.14 1.88
CA LEU A 15 -6.62 9.61 3.26
C LEU A 15 -7.17 11.02 3.48
N VAL A 16 -7.52 11.75 2.42
CA VAL A 16 -8.20 13.05 2.54
C VAL A 16 -9.52 12.91 3.32
N PHE A 17 -10.26 11.82 3.17
CA PHE A 17 -11.52 11.61 3.90
C PHE A 17 -11.33 11.47 5.42
N PRO A 18 -10.50 10.55 5.95
CA PRO A 18 -10.28 10.45 7.39
C PRO A 18 -9.61 11.71 7.96
N VAL A 19 -8.74 12.39 7.21
CA VAL A 19 -8.17 13.70 7.61
C VAL A 19 -9.27 14.75 7.75
N ALA A 20 -10.21 14.83 6.79
CA ALA A 20 -11.33 15.77 6.86
C ALA A 20 -12.22 15.49 8.07
N VAL A 21 -12.57 14.22 8.32
CA VAL A 21 -13.36 13.81 9.50
C VAL A 21 -12.66 14.22 10.79
N LEU A 22 -11.35 14.00 10.89
CA LEU A 22 -10.55 14.39 12.04
C LEU A 22 -10.56 15.91 12.23
N ALA A 23 -10.35 16.69 11.16
CA ALA A 23 -10.41 18.15 11.19
C ALA A 23 -11.77 18.67 11.65
N PHE A 24 -12.88 18.11 11.14
CA PHE A 24 -14.23 18.45 11.58
C PHE A 24 -14.47 18.08 13.06
N GLY A 25 -13.97 16.93 13.51
CA GLY A 25 -14.02 16.52 14.91
C GLY A 25 -13.30 17.50 15.83
N VAL A 26 -12.08 17.91 15.47
CA VAL A 26 -11.31 18.93 16.19
C VAL A 26 -12.09 20.24 16.26
N PHE A 27 -12.62 20.70 15.12
CA PHE A 27 -13.38 21.95 15.06
C PHE A 27 -14.63 21.90 15.94
N ALA A 28 -15.42 20.83 15.85
CA ALA A 28 -16.61 20.62 16.68
C ALA A 28 -16.25 20.57 18.17
N SER A 29 -15.14 19.95 18.55
CA SER A 29 -14.66 19.92 19.92
C SER A 29 -14.33 21.32 20.46
N ILE A 30 -13.59 22.12 19.67
CA ILE A 30 -13.23 23.51 20.03
C ILE A 30 -14.47 24.39 20.14
N VAL A 31 -15.36 24.34 19.15
CA VAL A 31 -16.60 25.13 19.15
C VAL A 31 -17.53 24.70 20.29
N GLY A 32 -17.64 23.40 20.55
CA GLY A 32 -18.40 22.84 21.67
C GLY A 32 -17.88 23.33 23.01
N ALA A 33 -16.56 23.33 23.20
CA ALA A 33 -15.93 23.88 24.41
C ALA A 33 -16.20 25.38 24.57
N ARG A 34 -16.04 26.19 23.50
CA ARG A 34 -16.30 27.64 23.53
C ARG A 34 -17.76 27.98 23.81
N ARG A 35 -18.70 27.23 23.24
CA ARG A 35 -20.15 27.41 23.44
C ARG A 35 -20.70 26.72 24.69
N ARG A 36 -19.84 26.07 25.49
CA ARG A 36 -20.24 25.22 26.63
C ARG A 36 -21.31 24.17 26.28
N SER A 37 -21.33 23.72 25.02
CA SER A 37 -22.27 22.71 24.53
C SER A 37 -21.66 21.32 24.69
N LYS A 38 -22.15 20.58 25.69
CA LYS A 38 -21.77 19.19 25.94
C LYS A 38 -21.95 18.28 24.70
N PRO A 39 -23.12 18.27 24.01
CA PRO A 39 -23.31 17.36 22.88
C PRO A 39 -22.37 17.67 21.71
N LEU A 40 -22.10 18.95 21.44
CA LEU A 40 -21.19 19.33 20.35
C LEU A 40 -19.74 18.93 20.65
N ARG A 41 -19.33 19.06 21.91
CA ARG A 41 -17.98 18.68 22.35
C ARG A 41 -17.77 17.17 22.29
N GLU A 42 -18.76 16.39 22.72
CA GLU A 42 -18.74 14.92 22.66
C GLU A 42 -18.75 14.42 21.22
N ALA A 43 -19.58 15.00 20.34
CA ALA A 43 -19.54 14.70 18.92
C ALA A 43 -18.16 14.98 18.31
N GLY A 44 -17.51 16.07 18.73
CA GLY A 44 -16.14 16.39 18.33
C GLY A 44 -15.12 15.32 18.75
N TYR A 45 -15.18 14.85 19.99
CA TYR A 45 -14.30 13.77 20.47
C TYR A 45 -14.50 12.47 19.69
N THR A 46 -15.77 12.09 19.45
CA THR A 46 -16.10 10.93 18.62
C THR A 46 -15.53 11.08 17.21
N GLY A 47 -15.66 12.26 16.60
CA GLY A 47 -15.11 12.55 15.28
C GLY A 47 -13.58 12.43 15.23
N VAL A 48 -12.87 12.91 16.25
CA VAL A 48 -11.41 12.77 16.35
C VAL A 48 -11.00 11.30 16.48
N LEU A 49 -11.68 10.53 17.34
CA LEU A 49 -11.37 9.12 17.55
C LEU A 49 -11.63 8.30 16.29
N LEU A 50 -12.80 8.47 15.66
CA LEU A 50 -13.15 7.75 14.44
C LEU A 50 -12.27 8.17 13.26
N GLY A 51 -12.00 9.47 13.09
CA GLY A 51 -11.11 9.96 12.04
C GLY A 51 -9.68 9.46 12.20
N GLY A 52 -9.15 9.48 13.43
CA GLY A 52 -7.80 8.98 13.72
C GLY A 52 -7.68 7.47 13.50
N LEU A 53 -8.66 6.69 13.98
CA LEU A 53 -8.70 5.25 13.77
C LEU A 53 -8.83 4.90 12.28
N ALA A 54 -9.72 5.59 11.57
CA ALA A 54 -9.88 5.40 10.13
C ALA A 54 -8.62 5.77 9.37
N LEU A 55 -7.91 6.85 9.74
CA LEU A 55 -6.66 7.25 9.10
C LEU A 55 -5.61 6.15 9.20
N VAL A 56 -5.41 5.60 10.40
CA VAL A 56 -4.46 4.52 10.64
C VAL A 56 -4.88 3.25 9.87
N ALA A 57 -6.14 2.84 10.00
CA ALA A 57 -6.63 1.63 9.34
C ALA A 57 -6.54 1.72 7.81
N MET A 58 -6.96 2.85 7.23
CA MET A 58 -6.93 3.08 5.78
C MET A 58 -5.50 3.20 5.25
N GLN A 59 -4.59 3.83 5.99
CA GLN A 59 -3.18 3.93 5.59
C GLN A 59 -2.56 2.53 5.40
N PHE A 60 -2.80 1.60 6.31
CA PHE A 60 -2.26 0.25 6.19
C PHE A 60 -3.00 -0.60 5.14
N ALA A 61 -4.33 -0.58 5.18
CA ALA A 61 -5.14 -1.42 4.28
C ALA A 61 -4.99 -1.00 2.81
N LEU A 62 -5.07 0.30 2.53
CA LEU A 62 -4.99 0.79 1.16
C LEU A 62 -3.58 0.73 0.60
N ALA A 63 -2.55 1.01 1.42
CA ALA A 63 -1.17 0.83 0.99
C ALA A 63 -0.89 -0.63 0.60
N GLY A 64 -1.38 -1.60 1.39
CA GLY A 64 -1.21 -3.02 1.06
C GLY A 64 -1.94 -3.46 -0.21
N MET A 65 -3.16 -2.97 -0.44
CA MET A 65 -3.92 -3.28 -1.67
C MET A 65 -3.28 -2.66 -2.91
N TRP A 66 -2.85 -1.41 -2.82
CA TRP A 66 -2.17 -0.73 -3.93
C TRP A 66 -0.85 -1.39 -4.28
N ASP A 67 -0.03 -1.66 -3.27
CA ASP A 67 1.26 -2.32 -3.44
C ASP A 67 1.10 -3.68 -4.15
N SER A 68 0.04 -4.42 -3.84
CA SER A 68 -0.30 -5.65 -4.57
C SER A 68 -0.72 -5.39 -6.02
N GLY A 69 -1.61 -4.43 -6.26
CA GLY A 69 -2.09 -4.09 -7.61
C GLY A 69 -0.99 -3.55 -8.52
N ALA A 70 -0.24 -2.56 -8.04
CA ALA A 70 0.85 -1.93 -8.78
C ALA A 70 1.94 -2.94 -9.18
N ARG A 71 2.24 -3.93 -8.34
CA ARG A 71 3.16 -5.02 -8.69
C ARG A 71 2.61 -5.93 -9.78
N VAL A 72 1.32 -6.25 -9.74
CA VAL A 72 0.67 -7.04 -10.81
C VAL A 72 0.72 -6.28 -12.13
N ASP A 73 0.40 -4.99 -12.11
CA ASP A 73 0.36 -4.16 -13.31
C ASP A 73 1.75 -3.98 -13.92
N ALA A 74 2.77 -3.70 -13.10
CA ALA A 74 4.16 -3.60 -13.55
C ALA A 74 4.70 -4.91 -14.14
N LEU A 75 4.36 -6.06 -13.55
CA LEU A 75 4.73 -7.37 -14.10
C LEU A 75 4.00 -7.66 -15.41
N ARG A 76 2.71 -7.29 -15.52
CA ARG A 76 1.95 -7.44 -16.76
C ARG A 76 2.55 -6.61 -17.89
N GLU A 77 2.97 -5.38 -17.62
CA GLU A 77 3.66 -4.53 -18.60
C GLU A 77 4.99 -5.13 -19.08
N ALA A 78 5.69 -5.88 -18.23
CA ALA A 78 6.89 -6.65 -18.57
C ALA A 78 6.61 -8.01 -19.24
N GLY A 79 5.34 -8.33 -19.52
CA GLY A 79 4.92 -9.57 -20.19
C GLY A 79 4.67 -10.77 -19.28
N TYR A 80 4.52 -10.54 -17.97
CA TYR A 80 4.18 -11.56 -16.99
C TYR A 80 2.69 -11.49 -16.63
N ASP A 81 1.91 -12.42 -17.15
CA ASP A 81 0.49 -12.52 -16.89
C ASP A 81 0.17 -13.28 -15.60
N GLN A 82 -0.98 -12.99 -15.00
CA GLN A 82 -1.48 -13.68 -13.80
C GLN A 82 -0.45 -13.81 -12.66
N ALA A 83 0.31 -12.73 -12.44
CA ALA A 83 1.28 -12.67 -11.38
C ALA A 83 0.63 -12.87 -10.00
N THR A 84 1.24 -13.76 -9.21
CA THR A 84 0.84 -14.10 -7.85
C THR A 84 2.05 -14.00 -6.95
N PHE A 85 1.87 -13.46 -5.74
CA PHE A 85 2.96 -13.20 -4.81
C PHE A 85 2.89 -14.12 -3.61
N GLY A 86 4.03 -14.66 -3.19
CA GLY A 86 4.15 -15.42 -1.95
C GLY A 86 4.03 -14.51 -0.74
N GLY A 87 3.20 -14.89 0.24
CA GLY A 87 3.08 -14.19 1.52
C GLY A 87 4.29 -14.44 2.42
N HIS A 88 5.46 -13.88 2.08
CA HIS A 88 6.64 -13.92 2.94
C HIS A 88 7.14 -12.51 3.24
N LEU A 89 6.86 -12.07 4.47
CA LEU A 89 7.48 -10.92 5.11
C LEU A 89 8.78 -11.38 5.77
N ALA A 90 9.84 -11.57 4.98
CA ALA A 90 11.17 -11.78 5.53
C ALA A 90 11.81 -10.42 5.81
N LEU A 91 11.86 -9.95 7.05
CA LEU A 91 12.63 -8.74 7.39
C LEU A 91 14.13 -9.09 7.34
N VAL A 92 14.82 -8.79 6.24
CA VAL A 92 16.27 -9.02 6.10
C VAL A 92 16.97 -7.70 5.80
N GLY A 93 17.65 -7.13 6.80
CA GLY A 93 18.60 -6.02 6.65
C GLY A 93 18.02 -4.62 6.42
N ASP A 94 18.88 -3.69 5.98
CA ASP A 94 18.60 -2.25 5.72
C ASP A 94 17.80 -1.98 4.42
N GLY A 95 17.08 -2.98 3.89
CA GLY A 95 16.38 -2.89 2.61
C GLY A 95 15.07 -3.66 2.57
N LEU A 96 14.24 -3.38 1.55
CA LEU A 96 13.04 -4.17 1.30
C LEU A 96 13.45 -5.58 0.87
N PRO A 97 12.88 -6.63 1.47
CA PRO A 97 13.23 -7.99 1.10
C PRO A 97 12.79 -8.32 -0.32
N PRO A 98 13.51 -9.23 -1.00
CA PRO A 98 13.07 -9.72 -2.29
C PRO A 98 11.67 -10.34 -2.22
N ILE A 99 10.83 -10.00 -3.19
CA ILE A 99 9.44 -10.48 -3.23
C ILE A 99 9.34 -11.59 -4.26
N ALA A 100 9.08 -12.81 -3.81
CA ALA A 100 8.87 -13.93 -4.71
C ALA A 100 7.51 -13.83 -5.43
N PHE A 101 7.52 -14.11 -6.73
CA PHE A 101 6.33 -14.18 -7.55
C PHE A 101 6.31 -15.42 -8.45
N GLN A 102 5.11 -15.78 -8.89
CA GLN A 102 4.88 -16.74 -9.96
C GLN A 102 3.93 -16.12 -10.96
N ALA A 103 4.23 -16.24 -12.24
CA ALA A 103 3.44 -15.66 -13.32
C ALA A 103 3.54 -16.55 -14.56
N ASP A 104 2.74 -16.25 -15.58
CA ASP A 104 2.80 -16.90 -16.88
C ASP A 104 3.51 -15.95 -17.85
N ARG A 105 4.54 -16.41 -18.55
CA ARG A 105 5.25 -15.66 -19.60
C ARG A 105 5.27 -16.51 -20.85
N ASP A 106 4.76 -15.98 -21.95
CA ASP A 106 4.69 -16.70 -23.24
C ASP A 106 4.01 -18.08 -23.17
N GLY A 107 3.06 -18.26 -22.25
CA GLY A 107 2.35 -19.52 -22.04
C GLY A 107 3.04 -20.51 -21.10
N GLU A 108 4.20 -20.17 -20.55
CA GLU A 108 4.93 -20.97 -19.56
C GLU A 108 4.86 -20.39 -18.16
N ARG A 109 4.72 -21.27 -17.16
CA ARG A 109 4.71 -20.86 -15.75
C ARG A 109 6.13 -20.55 -15.30
N VAL A 110 6.42 -19.29 -15.04
CA VAL A 110 7.71 -18.81 -14.55
C VAL A 110 7.66 -18.45 -13.08
N ARG A 111 8.81 -18.54 -12.42
CA ARG A 111 9.00 -18.10 -11.03
C ARG A 111 10.13 -17.07 -11.01
N GLY A 112 10.02 -16.09 -10.12
CA GLY A 112 11.05 -15.09 -9.98
C GLY A 112 10.99 -14.34 -8.67
N THR A 113 11.92 -13.42 -8.50
CA THR A 113 12.00 -12.50 -7.35
C THR A 113 12.12 -11.06 -7.83
N LEU A 114 11.42 -10.16 -7.15
CA LEU A 114 11.55 -8.71 -7.32
C LEU A 114 12.54 -8.17 -6.29
N HIS A 115 13.61 -7.50 -6.75
CA HIS A 115 14.63 -6.89 -5.91
C HIS A 115 14.49 -5.36 -5.95
N HIS A 116 14.39 -4.71 -4.80
CA HIS A 116 14.27 -3.26 -4.73
C HIS A 116 15.61 -2.59 -5.05
N LEU A 117 15.63 -1.69 -6.03
CA LEU A 117 16.82 -0.92 -6.44
C LEU A 117 16.84 0.52 -5.87
N GLY A 118 15.85 0.88 -5.06
CA GLY A 118 15.65 2.23 -4.53
C GLY A 118 14.62 3.04 -5.31
N GLY A 119 13.89 3.90 -4.59
CA GLY A 119 12.74 4.64 -5.13
C GLY A 119 11.66 3.68 -5.63
N ASP A 120 11.24 3.86 -6.87
CA ASP A 120 10.15 3.11 -7.49
C ASP A 120 10.65 1.99 -8.41
N ARG A 121 11.97 1.73 -8.43
CA ARG A 121 12.61 0.78 -9.35
C ARG A 121 12.79 -0.59 -8.71
N TRP A 122 12.45 -1.63 -9.48
CA TRP A 122 12.53 -3.02 -9.07
C TRP A 122 13.15 -3.86 -10.18
N GLU A 123 14.05 -4.77 -9.82
CA GLU A 123 14.67 -5.72 -10.74
C GLU A 123 14.00 -7.08 -10.64
N ILE A 124 13.59 -7.63 -11.77
CA ILE A 124 13.03 -8.97 -11.91
C ILE A 124 14.17 -9.95 -12.12
N HIS A 125 14.24 -10.96 -11.25
CA HIS A 125 15.15 -12.09 -11.37
C HIS A 125 14.33 -13.35 -11.58
N GLU A 126 14.33 -13.89 -12.80
CA GLU A 126 13.71 -15.20 -13.06
C GLU A 126 14.57 -16.31 -12.47
N VAL A 127 13.94 -17.20 -11.70
CA VAL A 127 14.54 -18.46 -11.26
C VAL A 127 14.11 -19.50 -12.29
N GLY A 128 14.98 -19.74 -13.27
CA GLY A 128 14.64 -20.44 -14.52
C GLY A 128 13.95 -21.81 -14.38
N GLY A 129 13.07 -22.08 -15.33
CA GLY A 129 12.76 -23.44 -15.82
C GLY A 129 13.95 -24.03 -16.60
N PRO A 130 13.89 -25.34 -16.95
CA PRO A 130 14.97 -26.31 -16.85
C PRO A 130 16.17 -26.07 -17.78
N ASP A 131 17.34 -26.55 -17.33
CA ASP A 131 18.55 -26.79 -18.14
C ASP A 131 18.26 -27.63 -19.41
#